data_AF-A0A6I4UVX3-F1
#
_entry.id   AF-A0A6I4UVX3-F1
#
_cell.length_a   1.000
_cell.length_b   1.000
_cell.length_c   1.000
_cell.angle_alpha   90.00
_cell.angle_beta   90.00
_cell.angle_gamma   90.00
#
_symmetry.space_group_name_H-M   'P 1'
#
loop_
_entity.id
_entity.type
_entity.pdbx_description
1 polymer ?
#
loop_
_entity_poly.entity_id
_entity_poly.type
_entity_poly.pdbx_seq_one_letter_code
_entity_poly.pdbx_strand_id
1 'polypeptide(L)' 'MSQNFEFYNTRANEAAAEANAATLDNVRERALRSETAWREMADRAKQMEADRETARVDREKRQAELAASEAAEISEPLTA' A
#
# COMPACT_ATOMS: atom_id res chain seq x y z
N MET A 1 5.97 -13.08 10.76
CA MET A 1 6.03 -12.52 9.39
C MET A 1 5.20 -11.24 9.35
N SER A 2 5.71 -10.17 8.75
CA SER A 2 4.92 -8.98 8.42
C SER A 2 3.86 -9.36 7.39
N GLN A 3 2.61 -8.94 7.58
CA GLN A 3 1.51 -9.16 6.63
C GLN A 3 1.57 -8.08 5.54
N ASN A 4 2.49 -8.24 4.58
CA ASN A 4 2.69 -7.33 3.45
C ASN A 4 1.98 -7.82 2.18
N PHE A 5 1.99 -7.01 1.11
CA PHE A 5 1.41 -7.38 -0.19
C PHE A 5 1.86 -8.76 -0.66
N GLU A 6 3.16 -9.06 -0.56
CA GLU A 6 3.74 -10.32 -1.04
C GLU A 6 3.16 -11.54 -0.33
N PHE A 7 2.93 -11.44 0.99
CA PHE A 7 2.30 -12.51 1.76
C PHE A 7 0.89 -12.81 1.24
N TYR A 8 0.04 -11.80 1.11
CA TYR A 8 -1.33 -11.98 0.63
C TYR A 8 -1.36 -12.41 -0.84
N ASN A 9 -0.46 -11.89 -1.67
CA ASN A 9 -0.36 -12.28 -3.08
C ASN A 9 0.08 -13.74 -3.23
N THR A 10 1.01 -14.20 -2.39
CA THR A 10 1.42 -15.62 -2.36
C THR A 10 0.23 -16.52 -2.02
N ARG A 11 -0.53 -16.17 -0.98
CA ARG A 11 -1.74 -16.90 -0.59
C ARG A 11 -2.81 -16.92 -1.68
N ALA A 12 -2.99 -15.80 -2.38
CA ALA A 12 -3.91 -15.73 -3.51
C ALA A 12 -3.48 -16.70 -4.64
N ASN A 13 -2.18 -16.73 -4.97
CA ASN A 13 -1.65 -17.62 -6.00
C ASN A 13 -1.75 -19.10 -5.60
N GLU A 14 -1.52 -19.44 -4.33
CA GLU A 14 -1.72 -20.80 -3.79
C GLU A 14 -3.18 -21.24 -3.96
N ALA A 15 -4.14 -20.38 -3.60
CA ALA A 15 -5.56 -20.66 -3.74
C ALA A 15 -6.00 -20.79 -5.22
N ALA A 16 -5.45 -19.95 -6.10
CA ALA A 16 -5.67 -20.05 -7.54
C ALA A 16 -5.15 -21.39 -8.10
N ALA A 17 -3.98 -21.83 -7.65
CA ALA A 17 -3.41 -23.12 -8.03
C ALA A 17 -4.27 -24.30 -7.53
N GLU A 18 -4.80 -24.22 -6.30
CA GLU A 18 -5.75 -25.22 -5.77
C GLU A 18 -7.03 -25.26 -6.62
N ALA A 19 -7.60 -24.10 -6.97
CA ALA A 19 -8.78 -24.03 -7.83
C ALA A 19 -8.53 -24.66 -9.21
N ASN A 20 -7.37 -24.43 -9.81
CA ASN A 20 -6.98 -25.00 -11.10
C ASN A 20 -6.77 -26.52 -11.03
N ALA A 21 -6.23 -27.03 -9.92
CA ALA A 21 -6.02 -28.47 -9.72
C ALA A 21 -7.29 -29.21 -9.27
N ALA A 22 -8.33 -28.50 -8.83
CA ALA A 22 -9.55 -29.08 -8.30
C ALA A 22 -10.34 -29.85 -9.36
N THR A 23 -10.58 -31.13 -9.08
CA THR A 23 -11.40 -32.03 -9.91
C THR A 23 -12.89 -31.97 -9.56
N LEU A 24 -13.23 -31.45 -8.38
CA LEU A 24 -14.60 -31.26 -7.92
C LEU A 24 -14.94 -29.76 -7.90
N ASP A 25 -16.12 -29.41 -8.42
CA ASP A 25 -16.55 -28.02 -8.54
C ASP A 25 -16.67 -27.32 -7.18
N ASN A 26 -17.15 -28.03 -6.15
CA ASN A 26 -17.26 -27.47 -4.81
C ASN A 26 -15.89 -27.10 -4.19
N VAL A 27 -14.83 -27.85 -4.52
CA VAL A 27 -13.46 -27.55 -4.10
C VAL A 27 -12.94 -26.34 -4.88
N ARG A 28 -13.18 -26.31 -6.20
CA ARG A 28 -12.82 -25.16 -7.06
C ARG A 28 -13.45 -23.87 -6.56
N GLU A 29 -14.75 -23.88 -6.30
CA GLU A 29 -15.49 -22.71 -5.83
C GLU A 29 -15.02 -22.22 -4.46
N ARG A 30 -14.70 -23.14 -3.53
CA ARG A 30 -14.11 -22.77 -2.25
C ARG A 30 -12.75 -22.12 -2.43
N ALA A 31 -11.89 -22.70 -3.25
CA ALA A 31 -10.55 -22.18 -3.52
C ALA A 31 -10.60 -20.80 -4.20
N LEU A 32 -11.51 -20.59 -5.16
CA LEU A 32 -11.73 -19.28 -5.78
C LEU A 32 -12.21 -18.22 -4.78
N ARG A 33 -13.11 -18.57 -3.84
CA ARG A 33 -13.51 -17.64 -2.78
C ARG A 33 -12.34 -17.27 -1.87
N SER A 34 -11.46 -18.23 -1.56
CA SER A 34 -10.23 -17.96 -0.82
C SER A 34 -9.28 -17.07 -1.62
N GLU A 35 -9.09 -17.33 -2.92
CA GLU A 35 -8.30 -16.46 -3.79
C GLU A 35 -8.81 -15.02 -3.75
N THR A 36 -10.11 -14.80 -3.95
CA THR A 36 -10.72 -13.46 -3.94
C THR A 36 -10.44 -12.74 -2.62
N ALA A 37 -10.65 -13.41 -1.48
CA ALA A 37 -10.38 -12.82 -0.17
C ALA A 37 -8.90 -12.44 0.01
N TRP A 38 -7.97 -13.27 -0.48
CA TRP A 38 -6.54 -12.97 -0.44
C TRP A 38 -6.14 -11.84 -1.39
N ARG A 39 -6.72 -11.78 -2.60
CA ARG A 39 -6.51 -10.70 -3.56
C ARG A 39 -6.93 -9.35 -2.98
N GLU A 40 -8.12 -9.27 -2.38
CA GLU A 40 -8.59 -8.06 -1.74
C GLU A 40 -7.66 -7.58 -0.62
N MET A 41 -7.12 -8.51 0.19
CA MET A 41 -6.16 -8.19 1.23
C MET A 41 -4.83 -7.67 0.65
N ALA A 42 -4.38 -8.26 -0.45
CA ALA A 42 -3.18 -7.83 -1.16
C ALA A 42 -3.35 -6.41 -1.72
N ASP A 43 -4.50 -6.13 -2.32
CA ASP A 43 -4.80 -4.81 -2.88
C ASP A 43 -4.91 -3.74 -1.79
N ARG A 44 -5.55 -4.07 -0.66
CA ARG A 44 -5.57 -3.19 0.52
C ARG A 44 -4.15 -2.91 1.04
N ALA A 45 -3.28 -3.92 1.10
CA ALA A 45 -1.90 -3.74 1.54
C ALA A 45 -1.11 -2.80 0.60
N LYS A 46 -1.28 -2.95 -0.72
CA LYS A 46 -0.70 -2.02 -1.71
C LYS A 46 -1.20 -0.60 -1.53
N GLN A 47 -2.52 -0.43 -1.34
CA GLN A 47 -3.09 0.89 -1.16
C GLN A 47 -2.53 1.57 0.09
N MET A 48 -2.43 0.84 1.21
CA MET A 48 -1.86 1.37 2.44
C MET A 48 -0.39 1.78 2.28
N GLU A 49 0.40 1.02 1.51
CA GLU A 49 1.79 1.40 1.21
C GLU A 49 1.86 2.66 0.35
N ALA A 50 1.02 2.77 -0.68
CA ALA A 50 0.92 3.96 -1.53
C ALA A 50 0.46 5.21 -0.75
N ASP A 51 -0.51 5.06 0.13
CA ASP A 51 -1.02 6.14 0.98
C ASP A 51 0.06 6.63 1.97
N ARG A 52 0.84 5.71 2.54
CA ARG A 52 1.97 6.05 3.41
C ARG A 52 3.04 6.84 2.67
N GLU A 53 3.35 6.43 1.44
CA GLU A 53 4.32 7.12 0.59
C GLU A 53 3.84 8.53 0.24
N THR A 54 2.58 8.66 -0.19
CA THR A 54 1.95 9.96 -0.49
C THR A 54 1.99 10.86 0.72
N ALA A 55 1.59 10.35 1.90
CA ALA A 55 1.60 11.10 3.14
C ALA A 55 3.03 11.49 3.57
N ARG A 56 4.06 10.70 3.25
CA ARG A 56 5.45 11.06 3.49
C ARG A 56 5.86 12.25 2.62
N VAL A 57 5.63 12.15 1.31
CA VAL A 57 5.96 13.21 0.35
C VAL A 57 5.25 14.52 0.70
N ASP A 58 3.98 14.46 1.09
CA ASP A 58 3.21 15.65 1.46
C ASP A 58 3.68 16.30 2.77
N ARG A 59 4.23 15.51 3.71
CA ARG A 59 4.85 16.05 4.92
C ARG A 59 6.19 16.70 4.60
N GLU A 60 7.01 16.06 3.78
CA GLU A 60 8.31 16.61 3.35
C GLU A 60 8.14 17.92 2.57
N LYS A 61 7.17 17.99 1.66
CA LYS A 61 6.84 19.23 0.95
C LYS A 61 6.44 20.36 1.88
N ARG A 62 5.51 20.10 2.83
CA ARG A 62 5.09 21.11 3.81
C ARG A 62 6.25 21.56 4.69
N GLN A 63 7.14 20.65 5.10
CA GLN A 63 8.34 21.03 5.86
C GLN A 63 9.30 21.88 5.03
N ALA A 64 9.49 21.57 3.76
CA ALA A 64 10.32 22.37 2.86
C ALA A 64 9.73 23.76 2.60
N GLU A 65 8.41 23.87 2.42
CA GLU A 65 7.70 25.15 2.27
C GLU A 65 7.84 26.02 3.53
N LEU A 66 7.64 25.44 4.72
CA LEU A 66 7.82 26.14 6.00
C LEU A 66 9.28 26.59 6.19
N ALA A 67 10.25 25.71 5.91
CA ALA A 67 11.66 26.07 6.01
C ALA A 67 12.05 27.18 5.01
N ALA A 68 11.45 27.19 3.82
CA ALA A 68 11.68 28.23 2.82
C ALA A 68 11.08 29.58 3.25
N SER A 69 9.87 29.58 3.84
CA SER A 69 9.27 30.81 4.38
C SER A 69 10.06 31.35 5.57
N GLU A 70 10.48 30.49 6.50
CA GLU A 70 11.31 30.88 7.64
C GLU A 70 12.66 31.45 7.18
N ALA A 71 13.30 30.83 6.17
CA ALA A 71 14.55 31.34 5.61
C ALA A 71 14.37 32.69 4.92
N ALA A 72 13.23 32.92 4.24
CA ALA A 72 12.91 34.19 3.60
C ALA A 72 12.72 35.31 4.65
N GLU A 73 11.98 35.04 5.73
CA GLU A 73 11.76 35.97 6.84
C GLU A 73 13.07 36.34 7.57
N ILE A 74 14.00 35.38 7.74
CA ILE A 74 15.32 35.65 8.33
C ILE A 74 16.20 36.49 7.40
N SER A 75 15.99 36.41 6.08
CA SER A 75 16.81 37.10 5.08
C SER A 75 16.35 38.53 4.76
N GLU A 76 15.11 38.91 5.10
CA GLU A 76 14.67 40.30 5.05
C GLU A 76 15.38 41.06 6.20
N PRO A 77 16.41 41.88 5.93
CA PRO A 77 17.05 42.63 6.99
C PRO A 77 16.04 43.65 7.53
N LEU A 78 16.08 43.92 8.84
CA LEU A 78 15.48 45.09 9.47
C LEU A 78 15.90 46.37 8.71
N THR A 79 15.17 46.71 7.64
CA THR A 79 15.32 47.98 6.96
C THR A 79 14.56 49.04 7.75
N ALA A 80 15.36 49.81 8.50
CA ALA A 80 15.16 51.16 9.02
C ALA A 80 14.05 51.40 10.05
#